data_AF-A0A1V5U5U9-F1
#
_entry.id   AF-A0A1V5U5U9-F1
#
_cell.length_a   1.000
_cell.length_b   1.000
_cell.length_c   1.000
_cell.angle_alpha   90.00
_cell.angle_beta   90.00
_cell.angle_gamma   90.00
#
_symmetry.space_group_name_H-M   'P 1'
#
loop_
_entity.id
_entity.type
_entity.pdbx_description
1 polymer ?
#
loop_
_entity_poly.entity_id
_entity_poly.type
_entity_poly.pdbx_seq_one_letter_code
_entity_poly.pdbx_strand_id
1 'polypeptide(L)'
;MISLYAAAKYSDKFSKAIVMSPSIWWAGGKIIDFVAGARLDDAKTRLWLDMGQAEGEEGLSYARRFNSEFKKNYPGFKSYCYKEFPDAPHNETAWRARIALPLKYMFAKIK
;
A
#
# COMPACT_ATOMS: atom_id res chain seq x y z
N MET A 1 -5.97 -2.26 -5.06
CA MET A 1 -5.48 -3.62 -5.38
C MET A 1 -4.59 -3.64 -6.63
N ILE A 2 -5.12 -3.25 -7.81
CA ILE A 2 -4.39 -3.41 -9.08
C ILE A 2 -3.04 -2.68 -9.13
N SER A 3 -2.93 -1.49 -8.54
CA SER A 3 -1.65 -0.77 -8.46
C SER A 3 -0.56 -1.53 -7.68
N LEU A 4 -0.95 -2.25 -6.62
CA LEU A 4 -0.02 -3.08 -5.84
C LEU A 4 0.47 -4.27 -6.67
N TYR A 5 -0.44 -4.93 -7.38
CA TYR A 5 -0.08 -6.00 -8.31
C TYR A 5 0.88 -5.52 -9.41
N ALA A 6 0.59 -4.37 -10.01
CA ALA A 6 1.43 -3.80 -11.07
C ALA A 6 2.85 -3.48 -10.56
N ALA A 7 2.96 -2.86 -9.39
CA ALA A 7 4.25 -2.56 -8.77
C ALA A 7 5.03 -3.82 -8.37
N ALA A 8 4.35 -4.88 -7.94
CA ALA A 8 5.00 -6.14 -7.57
C ALA A 8 5.44 -6.98 -8.79
N LYS A 9 4.62 -7.03 -9.84
CA LYS A 9 4.89 -7.84 -11.03
C LYS A 9 5.83 -7.16 -12.02
N TYR A 10 5.71 -5.84 -12.16
CA TYR A 10 6.39 -5.05 -13.19
C TYR A 10 7.14 -3.89 -12.53
N SER A 11 7.92 -4.18 -11.48
CA SER A 11 8.63 -3.17 -10.67
C SER A 11 9.64 -2.35 -11.49
N ASP A 12 10.11 -2.89 -12.62
CA ASP A 12 10.96 -2.20 -13.60
C ASP A 12 10.22 -1.13 -14.41
N LYS A 13 8.89 -1.23 -14.52
CA LYS A 13 8.02 -0.26 -15.21
C LYS A 13 7.29 0.65 -14.25
N PHE A 14 6.76 0.10 -13.16
CA PHE A 14 6.00 0.81 -12.14
C PHE A 14 6.78 0.88 -10.83
N SER A 15 7.66 1.87 -10.75
CA SER A 15 8.57 2.10 -9.61
C SER A 15 7.89 2.74 -8.39
N LYS A 16 6.65 3.24 -8.52
CA LYS A 16 5.91 3.94 -7.46
C LYS A 16 4.44 3.53 -7.48
N ALA A 17 3.87 3.17 -6.33
CA ALA A 17 2.47 2.79 -6.22
C ALA A 17 1.79 3.41 -5.00
N ILE A 18 0.69 4.12 -5.24
CA ILE A 18 -0.27 4.55 -4.22
C ILE A 18 -1.36 3.50 -4.14
N VAL A 19 -1.52 2.90 -2.97
CA VAL A 19 -2.40 1.76 -2.70
C VAL A 19 -3.37 2.16 -1.58
N MET A 20 -4.32 3.03 -1.92
CA MET A 20 -5.32 3.56 -1.00
C MET A 20 -6.55 2.65 -0.96
N SER A 21 -7.04 2.36 0.24
CA SER A 21 -8.21 1.50 0.51
C SER A 21 -8.22 0.18 -0.28
N PRO A 22 -7.10 -0.59 -0.33
CA PRO A 22 -7.04 -1.77 -1.17
C PRO A 22 -7.93 -2.90 -0.66
N SER A 23 -8.62 -3.57 -1.58
CA SER A 23 -9.38 -4.80 -1.33
C SER A 23 -8.48 -6.03 -1.06
N ILE A 24 -7.51 -5.94 -0.13
CA ILE A 24 -6.50 -6.98 0.14
C ILE A 24 -7.15 -8.34 0.42
N TRP A 25 -8.31 -8.34 1.06
CA TRP A 25 -9.14 -9.52 1.35
C TRP A 25 -9.52 -10.35 0.12
N TRP A 26 -9.49 -9.76 -1.08
CA TRP A 26 -9.88 -10.44 -2.31
C TRP A 26 -9.11 -11.75 -2.51
N ALA A 27 -9.84 -12.80 -2.93
CA ALA A 27 -9.34 -14.17 -3.05
C ALA A 27 -8.65 -14.70 -1.77
N GLY A 28 -9.10 -14.27 -0.58
CA GLY A 28 -8.54 -14.72 0.69
C GLY A 28 -7.15 -14.17 0.99
N GLY A 29 -6.80 -13.00 0.45
CA GLY A 29 -5.50 -12.38 0.72
C GLY A 29 -4.35 -12.83 -0.18
N LYS A 30 -4.62 -13.46 -1.33
CA LYS A 30 -3.58 -14.00 -2.23
C LYS A 30 -2.54 -12.98 -2.70
N ILE A 31 -2.90 -11.69 -2.71
CA ILE A 31 -1.93 -10.63 -3.03
C ILE A 31 -0.79 -10.55 -1.99
N ILE A 32 -1.04 -10.95 -0.74
CA ILE A 32 -0.03 -10.96 0.33
C ILE A 32 1.09 -11.94 -0.05
N ASP A 33 0.73 -13.18 -0.38
CA ASP A 33 1.69 -14.22 -0.80
C ASP A 33 2.39 -13.83 -2.11
N PHE A 34 1.63 -13.26 -3.06
CA PHE A 34 2.17 -12.80 -4.33
C PHE A 34 3.22 -11.72 -4.15
N VAL A 35 2.94 -10.71 -3.31
CA VAL A 35 3.90 -9.64 -3.02
C VAL A 35 5.07 -10.20 -2.23
N ALA A 36 4.89 -11.09 -1.26
CA ALA A 36 5.99 -11.69 -0.50
C ALA A 36 7.00 -12.45 -1.40
N GLY A 37 6.53 -13.06 -2.50
CA GLY A 37 7.39 -13.73 -3.49
C GLY A 37 7.98 -12.82 -4.56
N ALA A 38 7.65 -11.53 -4.58
CA ALA A 38 8.10 -10.60 -5.61
C ALA A 38 9.56 -10.14 -5.38
N ARG A 39 10.24 -9.72 -6.45
CA ARG A 39 11.57 -9.10 -6.37
C ARG A 39 11.42 -7.58 -6.34
N LEU A 40 11.32 -7.03 -5.13
CA LEU A 40 11.28 -5.60 -4.90
C LEU A 40 12.66 -5.08 -4.51
N ASP A 41 13.08 -4.00 -5.15
CA ASP A 41 14.32 -3.28 -4.86
C ASP A 41 13.96 -1.97 -4.15
N ASP A 42 14.41 -1.78 -2.91
CA ASP A 42 14.11 -0.59 -2.08
C ASP A 42 14.63 0.72 -2.68
N ALA A 43 15.69 0.65 -3.49
CA ALA A 43 16.25 1.82 -4.18
C ALA A 43 15.40 2.24 -5.38
N LYS A 44 14.61 1.32 -5.94
CA LYS A 44 13.81 1.56 -7.17
C LYS A 44 12.32 1.61 -6.91
N THR A 45 11.83 0.88 -5.92
CA THR A 45 10.40 0.68 -5.69
C THR A 45 9.96 1.46 -4.47
N ARG A 46 8.88 2.23 -4.61
CA ARG A 46 8.27 2.99 -3.53
C ARG A 46 6.79 2.68 -3.40
N LEU A 47 6.37 2.28 -2.22
CA LEU A 47 5.02 1.84 -1.94
C LEU A 47 4.40 2.70 -0.84
N TRP A 48 3.18 3.15 -1.08
CA TRP A 48 2.32 3.71 -0.05
C TRP A 48 1.07 2.85 0.02
N LEU A 49 0.72 2.38 1.22
CA LEU A 49 -0.53 1.69 1.48
C LEU A 49 -1.27 2.39 2.62
N ASP A 50 -2.55 2.66 2.43
CA ASP A 50 -3.38 3.18 3.50
C ASP A 50 -4.78 2.59 3.55
N MET A 51 -5.40 2.71 4.72
CA MET A 51 -6.77 2.29 5.00
C MET A 51 -7.45 3.28 5.94
N GLY A 52 -8.72 3.56 5.73
CA GLY A 52 -9.58 4.22 6.71
C GLY A 52 -10.09 3.24 7.77
N GLN A 53 -10.23 3.69 9.01
CA GLN A 53 -10.74 2.84 10.10
C GLN A 53 -12.26 2.66 10.06
N ALA A 54 -12.98 3.50 9.31
CA ALA A 54 -14.44 3.37 9.10
C ALA A 54 -14.79 2.59 7.81
N GLU A 55 -13.86 1.80 7.28
CA GLU A 55 -14.06 0.98 6.06
C GLU A 55 -14.49 -0.47 6.36
N GLY A 56 -14.57 -0.84 7.64
CA GLY A 56 -14.97 -2.18 8.10
C GLY A 56 -13.80 -3.09 8.47
N GLU A 57 -14.06 -4.03 9.39
CA GLU A 57 -13.04 -4.88 10.03
C GLU A 57 -12.32 -5.82 9.06
N GLU A 58 -13.00 -6.34 8.03
CA GLU A 58 -12.35 -7.23 7.05
C GLU A 58 -11.25 -6.48 6.29
N GLY A 59 -11.56 -5.32 5.72
CA GLY A 59 -10.58 -4.51 5.00
C GLY A 59 -9.39 -4.11 5.89
N LEU A 60 -9.68 -3.67 7.11
CA LEU A 60 -8.67 -3.21 8.07
C LEU A 60 -7.77 -4.36 8.55
N SER A 61 -8.34 -5.52 8.88
CA SER A 61 -7.57 -6.70 9.31
C SER A 61 -6.64 -7.21 8.22
N TYR A 62 -7.09 -7.25 6.96
CA TYR A 62 -6.24 -7.65 5.83
C TYR A 62 -5.18 -6.59 5.49
N ALA A 63 -5.47 -5.30 5.61
CA ALA A 63 -4.46 -4.25 5.44
C ALA A 63 -3.35 -4.35 6.49
N ARG A 64 -3.71 -4.57 7.77
CA ARG A 64 -2.77 -4.80 8.87
C ARG A 64 -1.97 -6.08 8.67
N ARG A 65 -2.61 -7.17 8.25
CA ARG A 65 -1.95 -8.44 7.90
C ARG A 65 -0.92 -8.25 6.78
N PHE A 66 -1.30 -7.57 5.70
CA PHE A 66 -0.38 -7.23 4.62
C PHE A 66 0.83 -6.44 5.15
N ASN A 67 0.60 -5.42 5.98
CA ASN A 67 1.68 -4.62 6.55
C ASN A 67 2.65 -5.44 7.41
N SER A 68 2.12 -6.35 8.23
CA SER A 68 2.92 -7.28 9.04
C SER A 68 3.78 -8.19 8.15
N GLU A 69 3.16 -8.87 7.17
CA GLU A 69 3.87 -9.79 6.27
C GLU A 69 4.87 -9.05 5.37
N PHE A 70 4.56 -7.85 4.90
CA PHE A 70 5.50 -7.05 4.11
C PHE A 70 6.76 -6.74 4.90
N LYS A 71 6.64 -6.28 6.15
CA LYS A 71 7.79 -5.99 7.02
C LYS A 71 8.64 -7.23 7.32
N LYS A 72 8.00 -8.40 7.45
CA LYS A 72 8.68 -9.68 7.66
C LYS A 72 9.45 -10.13 6.42
N ASN A 73 8.86 -10.02 5.22
CA ASN A 73 9.48 -10.49 3.97
C ASN A 73 10.48 -9.48 3.38
N TYR A 74 10.34 -8.19 3.67
CA TYR A 74 11.23 -7.12 3.22
C TYR A 74 11.82 -6.35 4.42
N PRO A 75 12.64 -7.00 5.25
CA PRO A 75 13.24 -6.35 6.40
C PRO A 75 14.12 -5.18 5.95
N GLY A 76 13.89 -4.00 6.52
CA GLY A 76 14.67 -2.78 6.22
C GLY A 76 14.25 -2.02 4.95
N PHE A 77 13.15 -2.38 4.30
CA PHE A 77 12.62 -1.68 3.13
C PHE A 77 12.09 -0.28 3.52
N LYS A 78 12.89 0.77 3.27
CA LYS A 78 12.61 2.14 3.74
C LYS A 78 11.60 2.87 2.87
N SER A 79 11.48 2.48 1.60
CA SER A 79 10.57 3.06 0.61
C SER A 79 9.15 2.47 0.69
N TYR A 80 8.73 1.97 1.85
CA TYR A 80 7.37 1.55 2.14
C TYR A 80 6.75 2.37 3.27
N CYS A 81 5.54 2.89 3.06
CA CYS A 81 4.76 3.60 4.07
C CYS A 81 3.38 2.96 4.23
N TYR A 82 3.01 2.68 5.49
CA TYR A 82 1.67 2.23 5.88
C TYR A 82 1.02 3.29 6.77
N LYS A 83 -0.24 3.65 6.49
CA LYS A 83 -1.02 4.56 7.34
C LYS A 83 -2.46 4.09 7.54
N GLU A 84 -2.99 4.35 8.72
CA GLU A 84 -4.42 4.26 9.00
C GLU A 84 -4.96 5.67 9.27
N PHE A 85 -6.17 5.94 8.79
CA PHE A 85 -6.85 7.23 8.97
C PHE A 85 -8.10 7.04 9.84
N PRO A 86 -8.15 7.62 11.05
CA PRO A 86 -9.34 7.59 11.90
C PRO A 86 -10.56 8.15 11.17
N ASP A 87 -11.73 7.55 11.43
CA ASP A 87 -13.05 7.99 10.93
C ASP A 87 -13.21 8.07 9.40
N ALA A 88 -12.20 7.66 8.63
CA ALA A 88 -12.23 7.75 7.17
C ALA A 88 -13.03 6.57 6.57
N PRO A 89 -14.14 6.83 5.85
CA PRO A 89 -14.92 5.80 5.14
C PRO A 89 -14.35 5.46 3.76
N HIS A 90 -14.94 4.47 3.10
CA HIS A 90 -14.56 4.02 1.75
C HIS A 90 -15.26 4.85 0.66
N ASN A 91 -14.82 6.10 0.47
CA ASN A 91 -15.37 6.97 -0.58
C ASN A 91 -14.37 8.03 -1.07
N GLU A 92 -14.71 8.67 -2.20
CA GLU A 92 -13.90 9.66 -2.89
C GLU A 92 -13.64 10.91 -2.04
N THR A 93 -14.56 11.27 -1.14
CA THR A 93 -14.38 12.40 -0.23
C THR A 93 -13.25 12.13 0.76
N ALA A 94 -13.25 10.96 1.38
CA ALA A 94 -12.20 10.54 2.30
C ALA A 94 -10.85 10.37 1.59
N TRP A 95 -10.86 9.87 0.34
CA TRP A 95 -9.67 9.73 -0.50
C TRP A 95 -9.07 11.08 -0.89
N ARG A 96 -9.89 12.00 -1.38
CA ARG A 96 -9.48 13.37 -1.73
C ARG A 96 -8.82 14.09 -0.56
N ALA A 97 -9.36 13.91 0.65
CA ALA A 97 -8.82 14.55 1.85
C ALA A 97 -7.36 14.14 2.15
N ARG A 98 -6.94 12.94 1.74
CA ARG A 98 -5.61 12.39 2.07
C ARG A 98 -4.68 12.20 0.88
N ILE A 99 -5.14 12.27 -0.36
CA ILE A 99 -4.35 11.98 -1.58
C ILE A 99 -3.06 12.81 -1.70
N ALA A 100 -3.03 14.02 -1.12
CA ALA A 100 -1.84 14.85 -1.12
C ALA A 100 -0.66 14.21 -0.35
N LEU A 101 -0.92 13.38 0.66
CA LEU A 101 0.11 12.71 1.48
C LEU A 101 0.92 11.69 0.67
N PRO A 102 0.30 10.67 0.03
CA PRO A 102 1.05 9.74 -0.81
C PRO A 102 1.71 10.43 -2.00
N LEU A 103 1.08 11.44 -2.62
CA LEU A 103 1.70 12.18 -3.73
C LEU A 103 3.00 12.88 -3.29
N LYS A 104 2.99 13.54 -2.13
CA LYS A 104 4.22 14.13 -1.54
C LYS A 104 5.25 13.04 -1.24
N TYR A 105 4.86 11.92 -0.64
CA TYR A 105 5.77 10.81 -0.36
C TYR A 105 6.45 10.25 -1.63
N MET A 106 5.74 10.26 -2.76
CA MET A 106 6.23 9.73 -4.04
C MET A 106 7.20 10.67 -4.76
N PHE A 107 6.92 11.98 -4.74
CA PHE A 107 7.51 12.94 -5.68
C PHE A 107 8.11 14.19 -5.07
N ALA A 108 7.92 14.45 -3.78
CA ALA A 108 8.58 15.60 -3.16
C ALA A 108 10.10 15.40 -3.22
N LYS A 109 10.80 16.28 -3.93
CA LYS A 109 12.21 16.55 -3.65
C LYS A 109 12.24 17.34 -2.35
N ILE A 110 12.89 16.81 -1.31
CA ILE A 110 13.27 17.62 -0.16
C ILE A 110 14.25 18.65 -0.73
N LYS A 111 13.82 19.91 -0.78
CA LYS A 111 14.74 21.03 -0.93
C LYS A 111 15.48 21.23 0.38
#